data_AF-A0A2N8N5G4-F1
#
_entry.id   AF-A0A2N8N5G4-F1
#
_cell.length_a   1.000
_cell.length_b   1.000
_cell.length_c   1.000
_cell.angle_alpha   90.00
_cell.angle_beta   90.00
_cell.angle_gamma   90.00
#
_symmetry.space_group_name_H-M   'P 1'
#
loop_
_entity.id
_entity.type
_entity.pdbx_description
1 polymer ?
#
loop_
_entity_poly.entity_id
_entity_poly.type
_entity_poly.pdbx_seq_one_letter_code
_entity_poly.pdbx_strand_id
1 'polypeptide(L)'
;MTIEEQRRRRIAERIQQMAGDDAPPITPEETPLKSDLSSVQTPFADESLSTYRDRFFAHRSSESRTTLSCDRALIDCLRRVLNALDARTSLAAYIGNILADHIDRHRALLSEAIERNRKNPFNSSLP
;
A
#
# COMPACT_ATOMS: atom_id res chain seq x y z
N MET A 1 42.64 10.49 8.02
CA MET A 1 42.25 9.96 6.69
C MET A 1 41.33 8.76 6.95
N THR A 2 40.08 8.79 6.46
CA THR A 2 39.04 7.82 6.83
C THR A 2 39.01 6.60 5.90
N ILE A 3 38.53 5.47 6.42
CA ILE A 3 38.47 4.17 5.72
C ILE A 3 37.64 4.27 4.42
N GLU A 4 36.59 5.10 4.40
CA GLU A 4 35.78 5.35 3.21
C GLU A 4 36.55 6.09 2.10
N GLU A 5 37.42 7.04 2.45
CA GLU A 5 38.18 7.79 1.48
C GLU A 5 39.24 6.91 0.80
N GLN A 6 39.85 6.00 1.56
CA GLN A 6 40.75 4.99 0.99
C GLN A 6 40.02 4.02 0.06
N ARG A 7 38.78 3.62 0.40
CA ARG A 7 37.98 2.75 -0.45
C ARG A 7 37.59 3.43 -1.77
N ARG A 8 37.21 4.71 -1.72
CA ARG A 8 36.88 5.52 -2.91
C ARG A 8 38.08 5.67 -3.85
N ARG A 9 39.27 5.94 -3.32
CA ARG A 9 40.49 6.07 -4.14
C ARG A 9 40.87 4.77 -4.84
N ARG A 10 40.79 3.62 -4.16
CA ARG A 10 41.08 2.31 -4.77
C ARG A 10 40.14 1.95 -5.92
N ILE A 11 38.87 2.35 -5.82
CA ILE A 11 37.88 2.11 -6.87
C ILE A 11 38.17 2.98 -8.09
N ALA A 12 38.44 4.28 -7.89
CA ALA A 12 38.76 5.21 -8.97
C ALA A 12 40.04 4.80 -9.73
N GLU A 13 41.08 4.38 -9.01
CA GLU A 13 42.34 3.95 -9.60
C GLU A 13 42.19 2.66 -10.42
N ARG A 14 41.32 1.75 -9.97
CA ARG A 14 41.03 0.49 -10.68
C ARG A 14 40.23 0.73 -11.97
N ILE A 15 39.35 1.73 -11.97
CA ILE A 15 38.60 2.17 -13.16
C ILE A 15 39.56 2.80 -14.18
N GLN A 16 40.51 3.63 -13.73
CA GLN A 16 41.52 4.23 -14.59
C GLN A 16 42.47 3.20 -15.21
N GLN A 17 42.82 2.13 -14.49
CA GLN A 17 43.67 1.04 -15.00
C GLN A 17 42.99 0.14 -16.05
N MET A 18 41.65 0.16 -16.13
CA MET A 18 40.89 -0.65 -17.10
C MET A 18 40.52 0.12 -18.38
N ALA A 19 40.57 1.45 -18.36
CA ALA A 19 40.30 2.28 -19.53
C ALA A 19 41.55 2.35 -20.44
N GLY A 20 41.69 1.32 -21.29
CA GLY A 20 42.54 1.40 -22.48
C GLY A 20 41.89 2.33 -23.51
N ASP A 21 42.74 3.12 -24.16
CA ASP A 21 42.49 4.07 -25.26
C ASP A 21 41.44 3.56 -26.27
N ASP A 22 40.21 4.11 -26.23
CA ASP A 22 39.39 4.58 -27.36
C ASP A 22 37.93 4.84 -26.88
N ALA A 23 37.39 6.03 -27.19
CA ALA A 23 35.99 6.51 -27.10
C ALA A 23 35.74 7.77 -26.20
N PRO A 24 34.85 8.68 -26.63
CA PRO A 24 34.88 10.14 -26.35
C PRO A 24 34.46 10.56 -24.92
N PRO A 25 34.74 11.82 -24.53
CA PRO A 25 34.56 12.28 -23.16
C PRO A 25 33.07 12.35 -22.80
N ILE A 26 32.61 11.42 -21.96
CA ILE A 26 31.36 11.58 -21.21
C ILE A 26 31.67 12.43 -19.97
N THR A 27 31.32 13.70 -20.05
CA THR A 27 31.05 14.55 -18.88
C THR A 27 30.16 13.76 -17.91
N PRO A 28 30.52 13.65 -16.61
CA PRO A 28 29.58 13.18 -15.61
C PRO A 28 28.52 14.26 -15.43
N GLU A 29 27.52 14.24 -16.30
CA GLU A 29 26.19 14.74 -15.98
C GLU A 29 25.69 13.85 -14.83
N GLU A 30 26.04 14.21 -13.60
CA GLU A 30 25.27 13.80 -12.43
C GLU A 30 23.90 14.44 -12.59
N THR A 31 23.01 13.78 -13.34
CA THR A 31 21.59 13.85 -13.06
C THR A 31 21.42 13.06 -11.77
N PRO A 32 21.17 13.72 -10.62
CA PRO A 32 20.61 13.00 -9.51
C PRO A 32 19.16 12.77 -9.94
N LEU A 33 18.89 11.64 -10.59
CA LEU A 33 17.59 11.00 -10.53
C LEU A 33 17.37 10.66 -9.06
N LYS A 34 17.01 11.70 -8.30
CA LYS A 34 16.29 11.58 -7.05
C LYS A 34 15.10 10.74 -7.43
N SER A 35 15.14 9.51 -6.94
CA SER A 35 13.99 8.63 -6.86
C SER A 35 12.95 9.35 -6.02
N ASP A 36 12.17 10.21 -6.67
CA ASP A 36 10.84 10.67 -6.23
C ASP A 36 9.86 9.49 -6.24
N LEU A 37 10.22 8.42 -5.54
CA LEU A 37 9.33 7.36 -5.08
C LEU A 37 8.94 7.59 -3.61
N SER A 38 9.47 8.65 -2.98
CA SER A 38 8.92 9.12 -1.71
C SER A 38 7.65 9.91 -1.98
N SER A 39 6.56 9.52 -1.32
CA SER A 39 5.25 10.18 -1.38
C SER A 39 4.31 9.77 -2.51
N VAL A 40 4.27 8.49 -2.86
CA VAL A 40 2.97 7.83 -2.77
C VAL A 40 2.84 7.42 -1.31
N GLN A 41 2.27 8.31 -0.49
CA GLN A 41 1.76 7.89 0.82
C GLN A 41 0.68 6.86 0.52
N THR A 42 1.03 5.58 0.52
CA THR A 42 0.03 4.56 0.80
C THR A 42 -0.39 4.84 2.24
N PRO A 43 -1.66 5.14 2.52
CA PRO A 43 -2.13 5.43 3.88
C PRO A 43 -2.06 4.21 4.83
N PHE A 44 -1.30 3.18 4.46
CA PHE A 44 -1.14 1.89 5.11
C PHE A 44 0.31 1.60 5.52
N ALA A 45 1.26 2.52 5.27
CA ALA A 45 2.70 2.22 5.36
C ALA A 45 3.31 2.24 6.77
N ASP A 46 2.56 2.56 7.83
CA ASP A 46 3.09 2.59 9.21
C ASP A 46 2.12 1.98 10.24
N GLU A 47 1.49 0.85 9.88
CA GLU A 47 0.70 0.09 10.84
C GLU A 47 1.47 -1.15 11.30
N SER A 48 1.71 -1.24 12.61
CA SER A 48 2.28 -2.46 13.21
C SER A 48 1.31 -3.63 13.06
N LEU A 49 1.83 -4.85 12.91
CA LEU A 49 0.99 -6.05 12.85
C LEU A 49 0.07 -6.17 14.08
N SER A 50 0.53 -5.74 15.25
CA SER A 50 -0.30 -5.74 16.46
C SER A 50 -1.54 -4.86 16.29
N THR A 51 -1.36 -3.65 15.78
CA THR A 51 -2.45 -2.71 15.53
C THR A 51 -3.44 -3.26 14.50
N TYR A 52 -2.93 -3.92 13.44
CA TYR A 52 -3.76 -4.59 12.45
C TYR A 52 -4.63 -5.70 13.07
N ARG A 53 -4.04 -6.54 13.92
CA ARG A 53 -4.77 -7.62 14.61
C ARG A 53 -5.88 -7.07 15.48
N ASP A 54 -5.61 -6.02 16.26
CA ASP A 54 -6.62 -5.39 17.13
C ASP A 54 -7.79 -4.84 16.31
N ARG A 55 -7.50 -4.22 15.15
CA ARG A 55 -8.53 -3.64 14.29
C ARG A 55 -9.37 -4.69 13.58
N PHE A 56 -8.74 -5.68 12.95
CA PHE A 56 -9.42 -6.55 11.99
C PHE A 56 -9.68 -7.97 12.51
N PHE A 57 -8.92 -8.46 13.50
CA PHE A 57 -9.12 -9.80 14.06
C PHE A 57 -10.00 -9.82 15.32
N ALA A 58 -10.50 -8.65 15.76
CA ALA A 58 -11.47 -8.58 16.83
C ALA A 58 -12.70 -9.45 16.53
N HIS A 59 -13.10 -10.27 17.50
CA HIS A 59 -14.34 -11.03 17.40
C HIS A 59 -15.52 -10.08 17.63
N ARG A 60 -16.27 -9.76 16.57
CA ARG A 60 -17.51 -8.98 16.68
C ARG A 60 -18.69 -9.89 16.37
N SER A 61 -19.56 -10.09 17.37
CA SER A 61 -20.83 -10.78 17.17
C SER A 61 -21.80 -9.84 16.46
N SER A 62 -22.08 -10.08 15.18
CA SER A 62 -23.24 -9.49 14.52
C SER A 62 -24.42 -10.46 14.61
N GLU A 63 -25.51 -10.02 15.23
CA GLU A 63 -26.79 -10.73 15.27
C GLU A 63 -27.49 -10.74 13.90
N SER A 64 -27.24 -9.72 13.07
CA SER A 64 -27.82 -9.60 11.73
C SER A 64 -26.78 -9.99 10.68
N ARG A 65 -26.89 -11.21 10.14
CA ARG A 65 -25.99 -11.72 9.09
C ARG A 65 -26.72 -11.76 7.76
N THR A 66 -26.11 -11.17 6.74
CA THR A 66 -26.55 -11.24 5.34
C THR A 66 -25.51 -12.01 4.53
N THR A 67 -25.95 -12.78 3.54
CA THR A 67 -25.05 -13.50 2.64
C THR A 67 -24.58 -12.58 1.51
N LEU A 68 -23.30 -12.67 1.16
CA LEU A 68 -22.69 -11.94 0.06
C LEU A 68 -22.06 -12.95 -0.91
N SER A 69 -22.25 -12.75 -2.20
CA SER A 69 -21.50 -13.47 -3.23
C SER A 69 -20.15 -12.79 -3.42
N CYS A 70 -19.08 -13.58 -3.44
CA CYS A 70 -17.72 -13.09 -3.58
C CYS A 70 -16.90 -14.06 -4.41
N ASP A 71 -15.85 -13.55 -5.05
CA ASP A 71 -14.93 -14.37 -5.82
C ASP A 71 -14.25 -15.43 -4.94
N ARG A 72 -14.12 -16.66 -5.45
CA ARG A 72 -13.55 -17.78 -4.71
C ARG A 72 -12.09 -17.54 -4.35
N ALA A 73 -11.30 -17.00 -5.27
CA ALA A 73 -9.87 -16.76 -5.03
C ALA A 73 -9.67 -15.69 -3.94
N LEU A 74 -10.52 -14.66 -3.91
CA LEU A 74 -10.50 -13.66 -2.84
C LEU A 74 -10.81 -14.31 -1.47
N ILE A 75 -11.88 -15.11 -1.40
CA ILE A 75 -12.25 -15.81 -0.16
C ILE A 75 -11.12 -16.74 0.33
N ASP A 76 -10.49 -17.49 -0.58
CA ASP A 76 -9.39 -18.39 -0.24
C ASP A 76 -8.13 -17.63 0.20
N CYS A 77 -7.87 -16.46 -0.38
CA CYS A 77 -6.82 -15.55 0.08
C CYS A 77 -7.07 -15.08 1.52
N LEU A 78 -8.29 -14.61 1.83
CA LEU A 78 -8.65 -14.15 3.17
C LEU A 78 -8.54 -15.27 4.22
N ARG A 79 -8.96 -16.49 3.87
CA ARG A 79 -8.77 -17.68 4.73
C ARG A 79 -7.29 -17.95 4.99
N ARG A 80 -6.44 -17.85 3.97
CA ARG A 80 -5.00 -18.06 4.11
C ARG A 80 -4.38 -17.07 5.08
N VAL A 81 -4.79 -15.80 5.03
CA VAL A 81 -4.32 -14.77 5.97
C VAL A 81 -4.68 -15.13 7.41
N LEU A 82 -5.94 -15.51 7.66
CA LEU A 82 -6.37 -15.90 9.00
C LEU A 82 -5.61 -17.11 9.53
N ASN A 83 -5.40 -18.12 8.69
CA ASN A 83 -4.67 -19.34 9.07
C ASN A 83 -3.18 -19.07 9.30
N ALA A 84 -2.53 -18.30 8.41
CA ALA A 84 -1.10 -18.00 8.52
C ALA A 84 -0.76 -17.16 9.76
N LEU A 85 -1.73 -16.37 10.24
CA LEU A 85 -1.57 -15.49 11.39
C LEU A 85 -2.20 -16.04 12.67
N ASP A 86 -2.66 -17.29 12.68
CA ASP A 86 -3.36 -17.93 13.80
C ASP A 86 -4.45 -17.00 14.40
N ALA A 87 -5.27 -16.42 13.52
CA ALA A 87 -6.29 -15.47 13.91
C ALA A 87 -7.48 -16.22 14.53
N ARG A 88 -7.79 -15.93 15.80
CA ARG A 88 -8.94 -16.51 16.54
C ARG A 88 -10.28 -15.84 16.17
N THR A 89 -10.49 -15.53 14.90
CA THR A 89 -11.71 -14.88 14.41
C THR A 89 -12.29 -15.63 13.22
N SER A 90 -13.59 -15.46 13.00
CA SER A 90 -14.25 -16.07 11.85
C SER A 90 -13.97 -15.25 10.59
N LEU A 91 -13.98 -15.92 9.43
CA LEU A 91 -13.87 -15.24 8.14
C LEU A 91 -14.93 -14.14 7.96
N ALA A 92 -16.16 -14.40 8.40
CA ALA A 92 -17.25 -13.43 8.33
C ALA A 92 -16.98 -12.19 9.20
N ALA A 93 -16.48 -12.39 10.42
CA ALA A 93 -16.11 -11.28 11.30
C ALA A 93 -14.94 -10.48 10.72
N TYR A 94 -13.92 -11.15 10.17
CA TYR A 94 -12.79 -10.49 9.53
C TYR A 94 -13.22 -9.62 8.35
N ILE A 95 -14.03 -10.15 7.43
CA ILE A 95 -14.59 -9.39 6.31
C ILE A 95 -15.44 -8.23 6.83
N GLY A 96 -16.31 -8.49 7.80
CA GLY A 96 -17.16 -7.46 8.42
C GLY A 96 -16.35 -6.32 9.02
N ASN A 97 -15.23 -6.63 9.69
CA ASN A 97 -14.35 -5.62 10.29
C ASN A 97 -13.66 -4.77 9.21
N ILE A 98 -13.18 -5.38 8.12
CA ILE A 98 -12.59 -4.65 6.99
C ILE A 98 -13.61 -3.70 6.38
N LEU A 99 -14.83 -4.18 6.13
CA LEU A 99 -15.90 -3.36 5.56
C LEU A 99 -16.32 -2.22 6.51
N ALA A 100 -16.45 -2.51 7.81
CA ALA A 100 -16.80 -1.49 8.80
C ALA A 100 -15.74 -0.38 8.86
N ASP A 101 -14.46 -0.74 8.92
CA ASP A 101 -13.34 0.19 8.92
C ASP A 101 -13.28 1.01 7.63
N HIS A 102 -13.52 0.39 6.48
CA HIS A 102 -13.62 1.10 5.20
C HIS A 102 -14.74 2.14 5.22
N ILE A 103 -15.95 1.75 5.64
CA ILE A 103 -17.08 2.69 5.70
C ILE A 103 -16.82 3.82 6.70
N ASP A 104 -16.19 3.54 7.85
CA ASP A 104 -15.87 4.54 8.85
C ASP A 104 -14.87 5.58 8.32
N ARG A 105 -13.75 5.13 7.73
CA ARG A 105 -12.72 6.01 7.14
C ARG A 105 -13.27 6.89 6.03
N HIS A 106 -14.17 6.36 5.22
CA HIS A 106 -14.70 7.07 4.06
C HIS A 106 -16.06 7.72 4.30
N ARG A 107 -16.58 7.69 5.55
CA ARG A 107 -17.93 8.16 5.87
C ARG A 107 -18.20 9.59 5.42
N ALA A 108 -17.26 10.51 5.66
CA ALA A 108 -17.40 11.91 5.29
C ALA A 108 -17.47 12.09 3.77
N LEU A 109 -16.55 11.48 3.03
CA LEU A 109 -16.50 11.50 1.57
C LEU A 109 -17.77 10.90 0.96
N LEU A 110 -18.20 9.74 1.46
CA LEU A 110 -19.42 9.08 1.00
C LEU A 110 -20.66 9.93 1.30
N SER A 111 -20.74 10.54 2.48
CA SER A 111 -21.87 11.40 2.86
C SER A 111 -21.97 12.62 1.93
N GLU A 112 -20.85 13.29 1.65
CA GLU A 112 -20.82 14.42 0.73
C GLU A 112 -21.24 14.02 -0.70
N ALA A 113 -20.73 12.89 -1.20
CA ALA A 113 -21.09 12.36 -2.51
C ALA A 113 -22.59 12.00 -2.60
N ILE A 114 -23.14 11.37 -1.56
CA ILE A 114 -24.56 11.03 -1.47
C ILE A 114 -25.41 12.31 -1.48
N GLU A 115 -25.05 13.33 -0.69
CA GLU A 115 -25.76 14.59 -0.68
C GLU A 115 -25.70 15.32 -2.03
N ARG A 116 -24.55 15.31 -2.69
CA ARG A 116 -24.38 15.91 -4.01
C ARG A 116 -25.27 15.24 -5.05
N ASN A 117 -25.33 13.91 -5.05
CA ASN A 117 -26.23 13.15 -5.92
C ASN A 117 -27.70 13.42 -5.61
N ARG A 118 -28.06 13.60 -4.33
CA ARG A 118 -29.44 13.94 -3.92
C ARG A 118 -29.84 15.35 -4.35
N LYS A 119 -28.89 16.30 -4.35
CA LYS A 119 -29.10 17.70 -4.75
C LYS A 119 -29.11 17.88 -6.28
N ASN A 120 -28.62 16.90 -7.04
CA ASN A 120 -28.59 16.93 -8.50
C ASN A 120 -29.32 15.74 -9.16
N PRO A 121 -30.63 15.55 -8.92
CA PRO A 121 -31.39 14.44 -9.52
C PRO A 121 -31.57 14.59 -11.04
N PHE A 122 -31.26 15.76 -11.62
CA PHE A 122 -31.47 16.07 -13.04
C PHE A 122 -30.31 15.68 -13.96
N ASN A 123 -29.15 15.27 -13.43
CA ASN A 123 -28.06 14.78 -14.29
C ASN A 123 -28.15 13.26 -14.58
N SER A 124 -29.22 12.62 -14.12
CA SER A 124 -29.54 11.20 -14.36
C SER A 124 -30.63 11.01 -15.41
N SER A 125 -31.11 12.08 -16.05
CA SER A 125 -32.14 11.97 -17.09
C SER A 125 -31.78 12.78 -18.32
N LEU A 126 -31.46 12.02 -19.37
CA LEU A 126 -31.43 12.31 -20.82
C LEU A 126 -30.09 12.69 -21.46
N PRO A 127 -29.82 12.20 -22.69
CA PRO A 127 -30.22 10.94 -23.35
C PRO A 127 -29.08 9.90 -23.44
#